data_AF-A0ABD2I5A5-F1
#
_entry.id   AF-A0ABD2I5A5-F1
#
_cell.length_a   1.000
_cell.length_b   1.000
_cell.length_c   1.000
_cell.angle_alpha   90.00
_cell.angle_beta   90.00
_cell.angle_gamma   90.00
#
_symmetry.space_group_name_H-M   'P 1'
#
loop_
_entity.id
_entity.type
_entity.pdbx_description
1 polymer ?
#
loop_
_entity_poly.entity_id
_entity_poly.type
_entity_poly.pdbx_seq_one_letter_code
_entity_poly.pdbx_strand_id
1 'polypeptide(L)'
;MLFIFFVSIFAILAFQIHFLAFAIPENGIIGEPFVDCGGNFIEVRFDTRNPFVGVVFVEGQFKEPRCRSVFVDESAIGRGAARNAQIRLSFGTCGIKHTKREDYPRGVFLSVRLVVAFHAQYLSKLDRVYDLRCFYMEMEHELEKPFTVRMNPPTMHSKQIQMPNCRYEVLSEGPNGPPVYYATVGQMVKQLK
;
A
#
# COMPACT_ATOMS: atom_id res chain seq x y z
N MET A 1 13.12 70.26 -37.53
CA MET A 1 12.80 70.13 -36.09
C MET A 1 11.63 69.17 -35.83
N LEU A 2 10.45 69.35 -36.45
CA LEU A 2 9.30 68.46 -36.25
C LEU A 2 9.60 66.97 -36.55
N PHE A 3 10.31 66.68 -37.64
CA PHE A 3 10.59 65.29 -38.04
C PHE A 3 11.40 64.52 -37.00
N ILE A 4 12.39 65.17 -36.37
CA ILE A 4 13.23 64.58 -35.32
C ILE A 4 12.39 64.32 -34.05
N PHE A 5 11.46 65.23 -33.74
CA PHE A 5 10.50 65.07 -32.63
C PHE A 5 9.56 63.87 -32.86
N PHE A 6 9.05 63.68 -34.08
CA PHE A 6 8.20 62.53 -34.40
C PHE A 6 8.96 61.20 -34.30
N VAL A 7 10.21 61.16 -34.78
CA VAL A 7 11.06 59.96 -34.69
C VAL A 7 11.40 59.61 -33.23
N SER A 8 11.71 60.60 -32.39
CA SER A 8 11.99 60.36 -30.97
C SER A 8 10.75 59.89 -30.21
N ILE A 9 9.58 60.45 -30.49
CA ILE A 9 8.31 60.01 -29.87
C ILE A 9 7.99 58.57 -30.27
N PHE A 10 8.15 58.22 -31.55
CA PHE A 10 7.91 56.86 -32.03
C PHE A 10 8.89 55.86 -31.42
N ALA A 11 10.17 56.23 -31.27
CA ALA A 11 11.17 55.38 -30.62
C ALA A 11 10.89 55.17 -29.12
N ILE A 12 10.45 56.21 -28.40
CA ILE A 12 10.06 56.10 -26.98
C ILE A 12 8.80 55.24 -26.83
N LEU A 13 7.78 55.44 -27.69
CA LEU A 13 6.58 54.61 -27.69
C LEU A 13 6.91 53.15 -28.00
N ALA A 14 7.75 52.88 -29.01
CA ALA A 14 8.18 51.53 -29.34
C ALA A 14 8.98 50.88 -28.19
N PHE A 15 9.85 51.64 -27.52
CA PHE A 15 10.61 51.16 -26.37
C PHE A 15 9.72 50.86 -25.15
N GLN A 16 8.72 51.71 -24.87
CA GLN A 16 7.73 51.48 -23.83
C GLN A 16 6.86 50.24 -24.10
N ILE A 17 6.45 50.04 -25.37
CA ILE A 17 5.69 48.85 -25.79
C ILE A 17 6.55 47.58 -25.66
N HIS A 18 7.84 47.65 -26.01
CA HIS A 18 8.76 46.51 -25.88
C HIS A 18 9.01 46.15 -24.41
N PHE A 19 9.11 47.15 -23.53
CA PHE A 19 9.30 46.96 -22.10
C PHE A 19 8.03 46.35 -21.43
N LEU A 20 6.84 46.79 -21.85
CA LEU A 20 5.56 46.22 -21.40
C LEU A 20 5.39 44.75 -21.82
N ALA A 21 5.85 44.37 -23.01
CA ALA A 21 5.77 42.99 -23.49
C ALA A 21 6.68 42.02 -22.72
N PHE A 22 7.79 42.50 -22.15
CA PHE A 22 8.75 41.67 -21.40
C PHE A 22 8.45 41.59 -19.89
N ALA A 23 7.51 42.42 -19.40
CA ALA A 23 7.26 42.58 -17.96
C ALA A 23 6.19 41.66 -17.38
N ILE A 24 5.68 40.65 -18.12
CA ILE A 24 4.80 39.64 -17.52
C ILE A 24 5.70 38.63 -16.79
N PRO A 25 5.72 38.61 -15.45
CA PRO A 25 6.51 37.61 -14.73
C PRO A 25 5.94 36.22 -15.05
N GLU A 26 6.71 35.39 -15.76
CA GLU A 26 6.34 33.99 -15.99
C GLU A 26 6.14 33.31 -14.63
N ASN A 27 4.90 32.90 -14.35
CA ASN A 27 4.60 32.08 -13.19
C ASN A 27 5.15 30.66 -13.41
N GLY A 28 5.34 29.89 -12.34
CA GLY A 28 5.91 28.56 -12.46
C GLY A 28 5.77 27.77 -11.18
N ILE A 29 5.90 26.46 -11.31
CA ILE A 29 5.90 25.51 -10.19
C ILE A 29 7.28 25.55 -9.54
N ILE A 30 7.30 25.56 -8.21
CA ILE A 30 8.52 25.55 -7.40
C ILE A 30 8.76 24.12 -6.91
N GLY A 31 9.86 23.53 -7.34
CA GLY A 31 10.30 22.22 -6.85
C GLY A 31 9.37 21.07 -7.26
N GLU A 32 9.42 20.01 -6.46
CA GLU A 32 8.58 18.83 -6.64
C GLU A 32 7.22 19.00 -5.94
N PRO A 33 6.14 18.47 -6.52
CA PRO A 33 4.83 18.52 -5.88
C PRO A 33 4.80 17.66 -4.61
N PHE A 34 4.02 18.11 -3.64
CA PHE A 34 3.68 17.30 -2.48
C PHE A 34 2.59 16.29 -2.86
N VAL A 35 2.83 15.00 -2.58
CA VAL A 35 1.92 13.90 -2.91
C VAL A 35 1.56 13.17 -1.62
N ASP A 36 0.26 13.09 -1.34
CA ASP A 36 -0.31 12.31 -0.25
C ASP A 36 -1.11 11.12 -0.82
N CYS A 37 -0.57 9.92 -0.61
CA CYS A 37 -1.14 8.65 -1.04
C CYS A 37 -2.00 8.06 0.10
N GLY A 38 -3.21 8.61 0.28
CA GLY A 38 -4.18 8.08 1.24
C GLY A 38 -4.73 6.70 0.84
N GLY A 39 -5.49 6.06 1.74
CA GLY A 39 -6.00 4.70 1.53
C GLY A 39 -7.06 4.53 0.42
N ASN A 40 -7.73 5.62 0.03
CA ASN A 40 -8.73 5.63 -1.06
C ASN A 40 -8.66 6.86 -1.97
N PHE A 41 -7.62 7.69 -1.80
CA PHE A 41 -7.41 8.89 -2.60
C PHE A 41 -5.93 9.17 -2.83
N ILE A 42 -5.65 9.91 -3.90
CA ILE A 42 -4.35 10.51 -4.18
C ILE A 42 -4.57 12.01 -4.17
N GLU A 43 -3.89 12.72 -3.28
CA GLU A 43 -3.96 14.17 -3.17
C GLU A 43 -2.61 14.78 -3.54
N VAL A 44 -2.65 15.79 -4.42
CA VAL A 44 -1.44 16.38 -4.98
C VAL A 44 -1.53 17.88 -4.86
N ARG A 45 -0.45 18.49 -4.38
CA ARG A 45 -0.33 19.94 -4.18
C ARG A 45 0.93 20.46 -4.86
N PHE A 46 0.75 21.45 -5.73
CA PHE A 46 1.81 22.13 -6.46
C PHE A 46 1.98 23.53 -5.89
N ASP A 47 3.18 23.88 -5.44
CA ASP A 47 3.47 25.24 -5.00
C ASP A 47 3.94 26.08 -6.19
N THR A 48 3.41 27.30 -6.33
CA THR A 48 3.71 28.20 -7.44
C THR A 48 4.36 29.49 -6.95
N ARG A 49 5.22 30.09 -7.79
CA ARG A 49 5.94 31.33 -7.45
C ARG A 49 5.00 32.49 -7.18
N ASN A 50 4.00 32.66 -8.04
CA ASN A 50 2.93 33.64 -7.91
C ASN A 50 1.59 32.91 -7.69
N PRO A 51 0.53 33.60 -7.22
CA PRO A 51 -0.79 33.00 -7.05
C PRO A 51 -1.21 32.19 -8.28
N PHE A 52 -1.69 30.97 -8.06
CA PHE A 52 -2.04 30.08 -9.17
C PHE A 52 -3.33 30.57 -9.83
N VAL A 53 -3.30 30.67 -11.16
CA VAL A 53 -4.43 30.95 -12.03
C VAL A 53 -4.37 29.86 -13.09
N GLY A 54 -5.47 29.14 -13.30
CA GLY A 54 -5.51 27.99 -14.21
C GLY A 54 -6.23 26.79 -13.63
N VAL A 55 -5.84 25.60 -14.08
CA VAL A 55 -6.51 24.34 -13.77
C VAL A 55 -5.52 23.18 -13.75
N VAL A 56 -5.73 22.25 -12.82
CA VAL A 56 -5.02 20.96 -12.77
C VAL A 56 -5.99 19.87 -13.18
N PHE A 57 -5.57 18.94 -14.02
CA PHE A 57 -6.45 17.87 -14.47
C PHE A 57 -5.68 16.60 -14.84
N VAL A 58 -6.37 15.47 -14.85
CA VAL A 58 -5.79 14.19 -15.29
C VAL A 58 -5.73 14.16 -16.81
N GLU A 59 -4.57 13.77 -17.36
CA GLU A 59 -4.36 13.67 -18.80
C GLU A 59 -5.40 12.76 -19.46
N GLY A 60 -6.03 13.26 -20.53
CA GLY A 60 -7.10 12.54 -21.24
C GLY A 60 -8.47 12.56 -20.55
N GLN A 61 -8.60 13.15 -19.35
CA GLN A 61 -9.85 13.17 -18.57
C GLN A 61 -10.37 14.59 -18.27
N PHE A 62 -9.93 15.60 -19.03
CA PHE A 62 -10.32 17.01 -18.83
C PHE A 62 -11.84 17.27 -18.85
N LYS A 63 -12.59 16.45 -19.60
CA LYS A 63 -14.05 16.57 -19.73
C LYS A 63 -14.79 16.21 -18.44
N GLU A 64 -14.21 15.34 -17.62
CA GLU A 64 -14.82 14.87 -16.39
C GLU A 64 -14.55 15.88 -15.26
N PRO A 65 -15.57 16.55 -14.71
CA PRO A 65 -15.38 17.57 -13.69
C PRO A 65 -14.74 17.01 -12.41
N ARG A 66 -14.90 15.72 -12.12
CA ARG A 66 -14.28 15.05 -10.97
C ARG A 66 -12.77 14.81 -11.16
N CYS A 67 -12.27 14.91 -12.37
CA CYS A 67 -10.87 14.66 -12.73
C CYS A 67 -10.07 15.94 -12.98
N ARG A 68 -10.64 17.09 -12.61
CA ARG A 68 -10.00 18.39 -12.66
C ARG A 68 -10.24 19.17 -11.37
N SER A 69 -9.34 20.09 -11.08
CA SER A 69 -9.54 21.09 -10.04
C SER A 69 -10.60 22.10 -10.47
N VAL A 70 -11.04 22.92 -9.52
CA VAL A 70 -11.81 24.12 -9.84
C VAL A 70 -10.95 25.04 -10.71
N PHE A 71 -11.58 25.73 -11.65
CA PHE A 71 -10.92 26.78 -12.43
C PHE A 71 -10.63 27.98 -11.54
N VAL A 72 -9.37 28.38 -11.51
CA VAL A 72 -8.94 29.56 -10.76
C VAL A 72 -8.67 30.67 -11.77
N ASP A 73 -9.49 31.72 -11.74
CA ASP A 73 -9.32 32.91 -12.58
C ASP A 73 -8.68 34.05 -11.79
N GLU A 74 -8.25 35.11 -12.46
CA GLU A 74 -7.62 36.28 -11.82
C GLU A 74 -8.52 36.95 -10.76
N SER A 75 -9.84 36.83 -10.88
CA SER A 75 -10.80 37.31 -9.89
C SER A 75 -10.68 36.61 -8.53
N ALA A 76 -10.05 35.44 -8.46
CA ALA A 76 -9.76 34.74 -7.22
C ALA A 76 -8.59 35.38 -6.46
N ILE A 77 -7.70 36.12 -7.14
CA ILE A 77 -6.52 36.77 -6.52
C ILE A 77 -6.97 37.77 -5.45
N GLY A 78 -8.01 38.55 -5.71
CA GLY A 78 -8.58 39.51 -4.76
C GLY A 78 -9.24 38.89 -3.53
N ARG A 79 -9.54 37.59 -3.55
CA ARG A 79 -10.12 36.82 -2.42
C ARG A 79 -9.08 36.02 -1.64
N GLY A 80 -7.78 36.28 -1.89
CA GLY A 80 -6.68 35.52 -1.29
C GLY A 80 -6.39 34.23 -2.05
N ALA A 81 -6.20 34.31 -3.38
CA ALA A 81 -5.81 33.15 -4.17
C ALA A 81 -4.57 32.49 -3.56
N ALA A 82 -4.69 31.20 -3.32
CA ALA A 82 -3.61 30.44 -2.75
C ALA A 82 -2.45 30.33 -3.77
N ARG A 83 -1.22 30.35 -3.25
CA ARG A 83 0.00 30.13 -4.04
C ARG A 83 0.23 28.65 -4.36
N ASN A 84 -0.84 27.86 -4.38
CA ASN A 84 -0.78 26.45 -4.65
C ASN A 84 -1.97 25.99 -5.49
N ALA A 85 -1.72 25.00 -6.32
CA ALA A 85 -2.73 24.26 -7.04
C ALA A 85 -2.92 22.91 -6.35
N GLN A 86 -4.16 22.47 -6.18
CA GLN A 86 -4.47 21.22 -5.48
C GLN A 86 -5.49 20.42 -6.26
N ILE A 87 -5.29 19.10 -6.31
CA ILE A 87 -6.25 18.16 -6.86
C ILE A 87 -6.30 16.90 -6.00
N ARG A 88 -7.50 16.37 -5.79
CA ARG A 88 -7.74 15.13 -5.08
C ARG A 88 -8.49 14.15 -5.97
N LEU A 89 -7.90 12.98 -6.16
CA LEU A 89 -8.42 11.93 -7.01
C LEU A 89 -8.84 10.73 -6.16
N SER A 90 -10.02 10.17 -6.42
CA SER A 90 -10.45 8.92 -5.79
C SER A 90 -9.97 7.71 -6.59
N PHE A 91 -9.68 6.60 -5.92
CA PHE A 91 -9.27 5.36 -6.61
C PHE A 91 -10.34 4.86 -7.59
N GLY A 92 -9.89 4.20 -8.67
CA GLY A 92 -10.75 3.63 -9.70
C GLY A 92 -11.46 4.66 -10.60
N THR A 93 -11.21 5.96 -10.40
CA THR A 93 -11.76 7.03 -11.23
C THR A 93 -10.64 7.70 -12.05
N CYS A 94 -11.02 8.54 -13.02
CA CYS A 94 -10.08 9.41 -13.74
C CYS A 94 -8.92 8.69 -14.46
N GLY A 95 -9.08 7.43 -14.85
CA GLY A 95 -8.05 6.71 -15.62
C GLY A 95 -6.77 6.41 -14.85
N ILE A 96 -6.83 6.35 -13.52
CA ILE A 96 -5.71 5.87 -12.68
C ILE A 96 -5.35 4.44 -13.11
N LYS A 97 -4.09 4.24 -13.51
CA LYS A 97 -3.60 2.94 -13.98
C LYS A 97 -3.07 2.15 -12.80
N HIS A 98 -3.58 0.93 -12.64
CA HIS A 98 -2.98 -0.08 -11.79
C HIS A 98 -1.81 -0.68 -12.58
N THR A 99 -0.60 -0.27 -12.24
CA THR A 99 0.61 -0.90 -12.78
C THR A 99 0.80 -2.26 -12.12
N LYS A 100 1.64 -3.11 -12.73
CA LYS A 100 1.90 -4.49 -12.31
C LYS A 100 2.01 -4.61 -10.78
N ARG A 101 1.41 -5.68 -10.25
CA ARG A 101 1.62 -6.11 -8.86
C ARG A 101 3.11 -6.40 -8.71
N GLU A 102 3.74 -5.77 -7.71
CA GLU A 102 5.12 -6.05 -7.34
C GLU A 102 5.09 -7.26 -6.40
N ASP A 103 5.93 -8.26 -6.66
CA ASP A 103 5.93 -9.50 -5.89
C ASP A 103 6.77 -9.39 -4.60
N TYR A 104 7.72 -8.45 -4.55
CA TYR A 104 8.58 -8.22 -3.37
C TYR A 104 9.06 -6.76 -3.27
N PRO A 105 8.61 -5.98 -2.27
CA PRO A 105 7.53 -6.27 -1.33
C PRO A 105 6.18 -6.35 -2.04
N ARG A 106 5.27 -7.20 -1.53
CA ARG A 106 3.93 -7.35 -2.13
C ARG A 106 3.20 -6.03 -2.12
N GLY A 107 2.80 -5.56 -3.29
CA GLY A 107 2.10 -4.28 -3.41
C GLY A 107 1.66 -3.96 -4.82
N VAL A 108 1.02 -2.81 -4.97
CA VAL A 108 0.50 -2.32 -6.26
C VAL A 108 0.91 -0.87 -6.45
N PHE A 109 1.40 -0.54 -7.64
CA PHE A 109 1.66 0.83 -8.05
C PHE A 109 0.43 1.45 -8.71
N LEU A 110 -0.09 2.53 -8.13
CA LEU A 110 -1.08 3.38 -8.79
C LEU A 110 -0.37 4.53 -9.50
N SER A 111 -0.60 4.65 -10.80
CA SER A 111 0.07 5.63 -11.65
C SER A 111 -0.95 6.59 -12.28
N VAL A 112 -0.68 7.89 -12.22
CA VAL A 112 -1.55 8.92 -12.80
C VAL A 112 -0.73 10.06 -13.41
N ARG A 113 -1.12 10.50 -14.60
CA ARG A 113 -0.50 11.63 -15.28
C ARG A 113 -1.35 12.88 -15.10
N LEU A 114 -0.78 13.90 -14.47
CA LEU A 114 -1.41 15.18 -14.20
C LEU A 114 -0.87 16.26 -15.11
N VAL A 115 -1.76 17.09 -15.63
CA VAL A 115 -1.42 18.31 -16.38
C VAL A 115 -1.75 19.50 -15.48
N VAL A 116 -0.75 20.36 -15.25
CA VAL A 116 -0.91 21.65 -14.58
C VAL A 116 -0.87 22.72 -15.66
N ALA A 117 -2.01 23.36 -15.90
CA ALA A 117 -2.14 24.43 -16.87
C ALA A 117 -2.29 25.78 -16.16
N PHE A 118 -1.50 26.78 -16.58
CA PHE A 118 -1.56 28.15 -16.06
C PHE A 118 -2.67 29.00 -16.70
N HIS A 119 -3.50 28.40 -17.55
CA HIS A 119 -4.71 28.99 -18.09
C HIS A 119 -5.84 27.97 -18.19
N ALA A 120 -7.08 28.41 -17.97
CA ALA A 120 -8.26 27.55 -17.97
C ALA A 120 -8.74 27.14 -19.37
N GLN A 121 -8.43 27.93 -20.40
CA GLN A 121 -9.01 27.80 -21.75
C GLN A 121 -8.03 27.28 -22.81
N TYR A 122 -6.72 27.39 -22.57
CA TYR A 122 -5.70 27.03 -23.54
C TYR A 122 -4.43 26.54 -22.84
N LEU A 123 -3.62 25.79 -23.57
CA LEU A 123 -2.33 25.33 -23.09
C LEU A 123 -1.22 26.33 -23.43
N SER A 124 -0.29 26.51 -22.50
CA SER A 124 0.82 27.44 -22.60
C SER A 124 2.18 26.73 -22.53
N LYS A 125 3.27 27.46 -22.81
CA LYS A 125 4.64 26.95 -22.66
C LYS A 125 5.00 26.62 -21.21
N LEU A 126 4.32 27.23 -20.24
CA LEU A 126 4.59 27.05 -18.81
C LEU A 126 3.90 25.81 -18.24
N ASP A 127 2.98 25.22 -19.00
CA ASP A 127 2.22 24.06 -18.56
C ASP A 127 3.11 22.83 -18.48
N ARG A 128 2.89 22.01 -17.45
CA ARG A 128 3.73 20.85 -17.15
C ARG A 128 2.89 19.59 -16.98
N VAL A 129 3.49 18.47 -17.35
CA VAL A 129 2.91 17.14 -17.14
C VAL A 129 3.75 16.39 -16.13
N TYR A 130 3.11 15.87 -15.09
CA TYR A 130 3.73 15.08 -14.02
C TYR A 130 3.21 13.64 -14.08
N ASP A 131 4.12 12.68 -14.03
CA ASP A 131 3.79 11.26 -13.89
C ASP A 131 4.00 10.83 -12.44
N LEU A 132 2.91 10.60 -11.73
CA LEU A 132 2.90 10.29 -10.31
C LEU A 132 2.73 8.79 -10.09
N ARG A 133 3.46 8.24 -9.13
CA ARG A 133 3.41 6.82 -8.75
C ARG A 133 3.33 6.67 -7.24
N CYS A 134 2.19 6.18 -6.76
CA CYS A 134 2.01 5.79 -5.36
C CYS A 134 2.18 4.27 -5.24
N PHE A 135 2.99 3.82 -4.28
CA PHE A 135 3.14 2.40 -3.96
C PHE A 135 2.26 2.04 -2.75
N TYR A 136 1.33 1.10 -2.94
CA TYR A 136 0.49 0.56 -1.88
C TYR A 136 0.96 -0.83 -1.52
N MET A 137 1.58 -0.97 -0.35
CA MET A 137 2.03 -2.26 0.16
C MET A 137 0.87 -3.06 0.75
N GLU A 138 0.87 -4.36 0.48
CA GLU A 138 -0.01 -5.31 1.14
C GLU A 138 0.55 -5.56 2.56
N MET A 139 -0.22 -5.23 3.60
CA MET A 139 0.19 -5.48 4.98
C MET A 139 -0.07 -6.95 5.32
N GLU A 140 0.99 -7.74 5.43
CA GLU A 140 0.94 -9.07 6.05
C GLU A 140 0.88 -8.87 7.57
N HIS A 141 -0.33 -8.90 8.13
CA HIS A 141 -0.51 -8.99 9.58
C HIS A 141 -0.49 -10.46 10.00
N GLU A 142 0.63 -10.93 10.54
CA GLU A 142 0.65 -12.16 11.34
C GLU A 142 -0.10 -11.89 12.64
N LEU A 143 -1.36 -12.29 12.68
CA LEU A 143 -2.18 -12.12 13.86
C LEU A 143 -1.79 -13.21 14.89
N GLU A 144 -0.80 -12.92 15.73
CA GLU A 144 -0.43 -13.77 16.86
C GLU A 144 -1.57 -13.78 17.90
N LYS A 145 -2.57 -14.65 17.71
CA LYS A 145 -3.57 -14.93 18.74
C LYS A 145 -2.96 -15.91 19.74
N PRO A 146 -2.73 -15.54 21.01
CA PRO A 146 -2.32 -16.50 22.02
C PRO A 146 -3.48 -17.47 22.28
N PHE A 147 -3.39 -18.67 21.71
CA PHE A 147 -4.35 -19.73 22.00
C PHE A 147 -4.07 -20.24 23.43
N THR A 148 -4.97 -19.98 24.38
CA THR A 148 -4.87 -20.58 25.72
C THR A 148 -5.72 -21.83 25.74
N VAL A 149 -5.13 -22.97 25.37
CA VAL A 149 -5.78 -24.28 25.54
C VAL A 149 -5.71 -24.68 27.01
N ARG A 150 -6.84 -24.56 27.71
CA ARG A 150 -7.04 -25.17 29.03
C ARG A 150 -7.40 -26.64 28.81
N MET A 151 -6.41 -27.53 28.84
CA MET A 151 -6.68 -28.96 28.93
C MET A 151 -7.11 -29.30 30.35
N ASN A 152 -8.26 -29.97 30.48
CA ASN A 152 -8.64 -30.53 31.77
C ASN A 152 -7.65 -31.63 32.16
N PRO A 153 -7.25 -31.71 33.43
CA PRO A 153 -6.34 -32.76 33.88
C PRO A 153 -6.96 -34.14 33.61
N PRO A 154 -6.17 -35.12 33.14
CA PRO A 154 -6.67 -36.46 32.88
C PRO A 154 -7.16 -37.10 34.19
N THR A 155 -8.32 -37.75 34.14
CA THR A 155 -8.80 -38.58 35.24
C THR A 155 -7.91 -39.83 35.37
N MET A 156 -7.00 -39.81 36.33
CA MET A 156 -6.18 -40.98 36.66
C MET A 156 -7.04 -42.06 37.34
N HIS A 157 -7.38 -43.12 36.63
CA HIS A 157 -7.88 -44.34 37.23
C HIS A 157 -6.71 -45.28 37.55
N SER A 158 -6.21 -45.26 38.78
CA SER A 158 -5.27 -46.28 39.24
C SER A 158 -6.03 -47.57 39.59
N LYS A 159 -6.13 -48.49 38.64
CA LYS A 159 -6.57 -49.85 38.94
C LYS A 159 -5.37 -50.62 39.51
N GLN A 160 -5.36 -50.88 40.82
CA GLN A 160 -4.35 -51.72 41.43
C GLN A 160 -4.61 -53.17 41.02
N ILE A 161 -3.82 -53.66 40.06
CA ILE A 161 -3.86 -55.05 39.61
C ILE A 161 -2.92 -55.84 40.53
N GLN A 162 -3.46 -56.79 41.29
CA GLN A 162 -2.63 -57.72 42.05
C GLN A 162 -2.01 -58.76 41.11
N MET A 163 -0.72 -59.02 41.31
CA MET A 163 0.02 -59.97 40.48
C MET A 163 -0.44 -61.40 40.81
N PRO A 164 -0.83 -62.22 39.82
CA PRO A 164 -1.25 -63.59 40.08
C PRO A 164 -0.04 -64.45 40.46
N ASN A 165 -0.23 -65.31 41.46
CA ASN A 165 0.80 -66.26 41.87
C ASN A 165 0.81 -67.46 40.92
N CYS A 166 1.82 -67.54 40.06
CA CYS A 166 2.11 -68.74 39.28
C CYS A 166 2.87 -69.74 40.16
N ARG A 167 2.46 -71.02 40.13
CA ARG A 167 3.18 -72.11 40.79
C ARG A 167 3.43 -73.23 39.78
N TYR A 168 4.60 -73.83 39.88
CA TYR A 168 5.00 -74.94 39.02
C TYR A 168 4.87 -76.23 39.82
N GLU A 169 4.24 -77.24 39.22
CA GLU A 169 4.12 -78.57 39.80
C GLU A 169 4.72 -79.58 38.83
N VAL A 170 5.53 -80.51 39.35
CA VAL A 170 6.15 -81.58 38.57
C VAL A 170 5.34 -82.84 38.78
N LEU A 171 4.81 -83.42 37.71
CA LEU A 171 3.91 -84.57 37.75
C LEU A 171 4.58 -85.83 37.18
N SER A 172 4.24 -86.99 37.72
CA SER A 172 4.73 -88.29 37.20
C SER A 172 3.93 -88.72 35.97
N GLU A 173 4.62 -89.25 34.94
CA GLU A 173 4.01 -90.02 33.84
C GLU A 173 2.90 -89.35 33.01
N GLY A 174 2.63 -88.05 33.16
CA GLY A 174 1.67 -87.36 32.30
C GLY A 174 1.04 -86.10 32.90
N PRO A 175 0.15 -85.42 32.15
CA PRO A 175 -0.44 -84.13 32.53
C PRO A 175 -1.42 -84.17 33.71
N ASN A 176 -1.88 -85.36 34.13
CA ASN A 176 -2.78 -85.55 35.27
C ASN A 176 -2.16 -86.43 36.38
N GLY A 177 -0.85 -86.64 36.34
CA GLY A 177 -0.15 -87.44 37.34
C GLY A 177 -0.14 -86.77 38.72
N PRO A 178 0.16 -87.52 39.79
CA PRO A 178 0.40 -86.94 41.10
C PRO A 178 1.70 -86.11 41.12
N PRO A 179 1.79 -85.06 41.97
CA PRO A 179 3.01 -84.27 42.11
C PRO A 179 4.14 -85.08 42.73
N VAL A 180 5.33 -84.97 42.15
CA VAL A 180 6.53 -85.72 42.53
C VAL A 180 7.55 -84.78 43.17
N TYR A 181 7.97 -85.11 44.39
CA TYR A 181 9.00 -84.36 45.13
C TYR A 181 10.40 -85.00 45.05
N TYR A 182 10.46 -86.31 44.80
CA TYR A 182 11.69 -87.09 44.70
C TYR A 182 11.57 -88.05 43.52
N ALA A 183 12.57 -88.09 42.65
CA ALA A 183 12.58 -88.93 41.45
C ALA A 183 13.89 -89.73 41.36
N THR A 184 13.82 -90.92 40.78
CA THR A 184 14.99 -91.77 40.51
C THR A 184 15.57 -91.51 39.12
N VAL A 185 16.86 -91.78 38.94
CA VAL A 185 17.55 -91.54 37.66
C VAL A 185 16.95 -92.43 36.57
N GLY A 186 16.36 -91.81 35.55
CA GLY A 186 15.65 -92.47 34.43
C GLY A 186 14.12 -92.33 34.47
N GLN A 187 13.53 -91.82 35.55
CA GLN A 187 12.09 -91.60 35.66
C GLN A 187 11.63 -90.40 34.79
N MET A 188 10.59 -90.60 33.96
CA MET A 188 10.01 -89.53 33.15
C MET A 188 9.05 -88.67 33.99
N VAL A 189 9.35 -87.37 34.07
CA VAL A 189 8.52 -86.37 34.75
C VAL A 189 8.15 -85.22 33.82
N LYS A 190 7.01 -84.59 34.07
CA LYS A 190 6.54 -83.44 33.29
C LYS A 190 6.32 -82.24 34.19
N GLN A 191 6.86 -81.08 33.81
CA GLN A 191 6.61 -79.82 34.49
C GLN A 191 5.37 -79.15 33.91
N LEU A 192 4.38 -78.85 34.75
CA LEU A 192 3.25 -78.01 34.41
C LEU A 192 3.59 -76.55 34.79
N LYS A 193 3.39 -75.63 33.84
CA LYS A 193 3.67 -74.20 33.96
C LYS A 193 2.38 -73.40 34.00
#